data_AF-A0A7C2PLH1-F1
#
_entry.id   AF-A0A7C2PLH1-F1
#
_cell.length_a   1.000
_cell.length_b   1.000
_cell.length_c   1.000
_cell.angle_alpha   90.00
_cell.angle_beta   90.00
_cell.angle_gamma   90.00
#
_symmetry.space_group_name_H-M   'P 1'
#
loop_
_entity.id
_entity.type
_entity.pdbx_description
1 polymer ?
#
loop_
_entity_poly.entity_id
_entity_poly.type
_entity_poly.pdbx_seq_one_letter_code
_entity_poly.pdbx_strand_id
1 'polypeptide(L)'
;MTSLPITRTDLSHLVIESLRDILDQSGRPAPDRIDESTLLFGKGALLDSLALVTMVVDLEQRLEETFGITLTLADDRAMSQRNSPFRSIGALVDYLMQLIDEETGRD
;
A
#
# COMPACT_ATOMS: atom_id res chain seq x y z
N MET A 1 15.65 8.31 -20.49
CA MET A 1 14.51 8.93 -19.80
C MET A 1 14.82 8.80 -18.32
N THR A 2 15.20 9.88 -17.65
CA THR A 2 15.47 9.86 -16.21
C THR A 2 14.15 9.65 -15.48
N SER A 3 13.93 8.44 -14.94
CA SER A 3 12.84 8.20 -14.00
C SER A 3 13.08 9.11 -12.77
N LEU A 4 12.07 9.88 -12.37
CA LEU A 4 12.17 10.67 -11.15
C LEU A 4 12.27 9.74 -9.94
N PRO A 5 13.01 10.14 -8.88
CA PRO A 5 13.06 9.35 -7.66
C PRO A 5 11.65 9.27 -7.05
N ILE A 6 11.16 8.06 -6.80
CA ILE A 6 9.88 7.82 -6.13
C ILE A 6 9.99 8.35 -4.71
N THR A 7 9.09 9.24 -4.32
CA THR A 7 9.09 9.82 -2.98
C THR A 7 8.09 9.13 -2.08
N ARG A 8 8.30 9.26 -0.77
CA ARG A 8 7.34 8.83 0.26
C ARG A 8 5.96 9.45 0.07
N THR A 9 5.91 10.69 -0.42
CA THR A 9 4.66 11.40 -0.68
C THR A 9 3.89 10.72 -1.81
N ASP A 10 4.57 10.35 -2.90
CA ASP A 10 3.94 9.67 -4.03
C ASP A 10 3.32 8.33 -3.60
N LEU A 11 4.06 7.55 -2.80
CA LEU A 11 3.57 6.28 -2.25
C LEU A 11 2.41 6.47 -1.29
N SER A 12 2.48 7.45 -0.39
CA SER A 12 1.35 7.79 0.50
C SER A 12 0.10 8.15 -0.28
N HIS A 13 0.24 8.95 -1.34
CA HIS A 13 -0.88 9.30 -2.22
C HIS A 13 -1.48 8.08 -2.88
N LEU A 14 -0.65 7.22 -3.49
CA LEU A 14 -1.09 6.00 -4.16
C LEU A 14 -1.83 5.05 -3.20
N VAL A 15 -1.31 4.86 -1.98
CA VAL A 15 -1.95 4.02 -0.95
C VAL A 15 -3.30 4.61 -0.50
N ILE A 16 -3.39 5.93 -0.34
CA ILE A 16 -4.64 6.61 0.05
C ILE A 16 -5.69 6.51 -1.06
N GLU A 17 -5.29 6.66 -2.32
CA GLU A 17 -6.19 6.52 -3.47
C GLU A 17 -6.74 5.10 -3.58
N SER A 18 -5.86 4.09 -3.53
CA SER A 18 -6.26 2.68 -3.51
C SER A 18 -7.24 2.35 -2.37
N LEU A 19 -6.95 2.85 -1.16
CA LEU A 19 -7.85 2.68 -0.01
C LEU A 19 -9.23 3.29 -0.26
N ARG A 20 -9.29 4.52 -0.80
CA ARG A 20 -10.55 5.21 -1.09
C ARG A 20 -11.37 4.45 -2.13
N ASP A 21 -10.74 4.00 -3.19
CA ASP A 21 -11.40 3.25 -4.26
C ASP A 21 -12.01 1.95 -3.71
N ILE A 22 -11.32 1.26 -2.81
CA ILE A 22 -11.82 0.02 -2.20
C ILE A 22 -12.97 0.27 -1.24
N LEU A 23 -12.91 1.36 -0.46
CA LEU A 23 -14.00 1.74 0.43
C LEU A 23 -15.26 2.12 -0.36
N ASP A 24 -15.10 2.89 -1.44
CA ASP A 24 -16.20 3.28 -2.34
C ASP A 24 -16.85 2.05 -2.98
N GLN A 25 -16.03 1.15 -3.55
CA GLN A 25 -16.49 -0.12 -4.11
C GLN A 25 -17.21 -1.01 -3.10
N SER A 26 -16.81 -0.94 -1.82
CA SER A 26 -17.42 -1.69 -0.72
C SER A 26 -18.65 -1.01 -0.12
N GLY A 27 -19.04 0.17 -0.61
CA GLY A 27 -20.11 0.99 -0.04
C GLY A 27 -19.82 1.48 1.38
N ARG A 28 -18.55 1.53 1.78
CA ARG A 28 -18.12 1.99 3.11
C ARG A 28 -17.74 3.47 3.02
N PRO A 29 -18.22 4.32 3.94
CA PRO A 29 -17.83 5.72 3.95
C PRO A 29 -16.33 5.85 4.25
N ALA A 30 -15.62 6.57 3.39
CA ALA A 30 -14.24 6.98 3.68
C ALA A 30 -14.23 7.97 4.86
N PRO A 31 -13.29 7.86 5.81
CA PRO A 31 -13.13 8.86 6.86
C PRO A 31 -12.81 10.25 6.28
N ASP A 32 -13.25 11.31 6.98
CA ASP A 32 -12.95 12.70 6.59
C ASP A 32 -11.44 12.97 6.51
N ARG A 33 -10.67 12.28 7.35
CA ARG A 33 -9.21 12.37 7.39
C ARG A 33 -8.60 10.99 7.22
N ILE A 34 -7.82 10.85 6.15
CA ILE A 34 -6.97 9.70 5.89
C ILE A 34 -5.53 10.20 5.86
N ASP A 35 -4.73 9.70 6.78
CA ASP A 35 -3.29 9.94 6.84
C ASP A 35 -2.52 8.66 7.22
N GLU A 36 -1.21 8.75 7.37
CA GLU A 36 -0.34 7.61 7.64
C GLU A 36 -0.64 6.85 8.94
N SER A 37 -1.33 7.48 9.88
CA SER A 37 -1.77 6.83 11.12
C SER A 37 -3.03 5.98 10.94
N THR A 38 -3.70 6.09 9.79
CA THR A 38 -4.93 5.35 9.46
C THR A 38 -4.65 3.84 9.46
N LEU A 39 -5.42 3.11 10.25
CA LEU A 39 -5.33 1.66 10.33
C LEU A 39 -5.99 1.02 9.10
N LEU A 40 -5.21 0.19 8.41
CA LEU A 40 -5.67 -0.55 7.23
C LEU A 40 -6.27 -1.90 7.64
N PHE A 41 -5.57 -2.67 8.46
CA PHE A 41 -6.00 -4.00 8.89
C PHE A 41 -5.96 -4.20 10.42
N GLY A 42 -6.85 -5.08 10.92
CA GLY A 42 -6.97 -5.44 12.33
C GLY A 42 -8.21 -4.88 13.01
N LYS A 43 -8.22 -4.91 14.36
CA LYS A 43 -9.41 -4.53 15.14
C LYS A 43 -9.70 -3.04 14.99
N GLY A 44 -10.87 -2.71 14.41
CA GLY A 44 -11.31 -1.33 14.19
C GLY A 44 -10.69 -0.66 12.96
N ALA A 45 -10.03 -1.43 12.09
CA ALA A 45 -9.47 -0.95 10.85
C ALA A 45 -10.52 -0.91 9.71
N LEU A 46 -10.15 -0.27 8.60
CA LEU A 46 -11.06 0.00 7.48
C LEU A 46 -11.26 -1.23 6.57
N LEU A 47 -10.24 -2.09 6.47
CA LEU A 47 -10.24 -3.25 5.57
C LEU A 47 -10.43 -4.54 6.37
N ASP A 48 -11.24 -5.43 5.79
CA ASP A 48 -11.23 -6.85 6.16
C ASP A 48 -10.18 -7.61 5.33
N SER A 49 -10.06 -8.92 5.54
CA SER A 49 -9.04 -9.73 4.89
C SER A 49 -9.18 -9.76 3.37
N LEU A 50 -10.41 -9.72 2.84
CA LEU A 50 -10.64 -9.75 1.39
C LEU A 50 -10.32 -8.40 0.78
N ALA A 51 -10.82 -7.31 1.37
CA ALA A 51 -10.53 -5.96 0.92
C ALA A 51 -9.03 -5.63 0.99
N LEU A 52 -8.31 -6.17 1.97
CA LEU A 52 -6.85 -6.04 2.04
C LEU A 52 -6.15 -6.74 0.87
N VAL A 53 -6.55 -7.97 0.52
CA VAL A 53 -5.97 -8.68 -0.63
C VAL A 53 -6.25 -7.92 -1.92
N THR A 54 -7.46 -7.39 -2.08
CA THR A 54 -7.82 -6.53 -3.22
C THR A 54 -6.93 -5.30 -3.28
N MET A 55 -6.68 -4.64 -2.13
CA MET A 55 -5.76 -3.50 -2.05
C MET A 55 -4.36 -3.85 -2.48
N VAL A 56 -3.84 -4.97 -2.01
CA VAL A 56 -2.49 -5.40 -2.37
C VAL A 56 -2.34 -5.55 -3.89
N VAL A 57 -3.26 -6.25 -4.54
CA VAL A 57 -3.22 -6.45 -6.00
C VAL A 57 -3.33 -5.11 -6.75
N ASP A 58 -4.23 -4.22 -6.32
CA ASP A 58 -4.39 -2.90 -6.93
C ASP A 58 -3.13 -2.04 -6.77
N LEU A 59 -2.45 -2.10 -5.62
CA LEU A 59 -1.18 -1.39 -5.41
C LEU A 59 -0.07 -1.93 -6.31
N GLU A 60 0.08 -3.25 -6.41
CA GLU A 60 1.08 -3.88 -7.29
C GLU A 60 0.90 -3.42 -8.75
N GLN A 61 -0.35 -3.43 -9.22
CA GLN A 61 -0.70 -2.95 -10.57
C GLN A 61 -0.37 -1.47 -10.76
N ARG A 62 -0.78 -0.60 -9.82
CA ARG A 62 -0.51 0.84 -9.92
C ARG A 62 0.97 1.16 -9.89
N LEU A 63 1.76 0.42 -9.12
CA LEU A 63 3.21 0.59 -9.06
C LEU A 63 3.87 0.25 -10.40
N GLU A 64 3.44 -0.84 -11.03
CA GLU A 64 3.88 -1.22 -12.36
C GLU A 64 3.46 -0.19 -13.42
N GLU A 65 2.20 0.23 -13.42
CA GLU A 65 1.67 1.18 -14.40
C GLU A 65 2.26 2.59 -14.25
N THR A 66 2.45 3.06 -13.02
CA THR A 66 2.88 4.44 -12.72
C THR A 66 4.40 4.59 -12.75
N PHE A 67 5.12 3.59 -12.22
CA PHE A 67 6.57 3.68 -12.01
C PHE A 67 7.36 2.64 -12.79
N GLY A 68 6.70 1.67 -13.43
CA GLY A 68 7.39 0.57 -14.12
C GLY A 68 8.04 -0.42 -13.17
N ILE A 69 7.64 -0.45 -11.89
CA ILE A 69 8.22 -1.33 -10.88
C ILE A 69 7.25 -2.47 -10.58
N THR A 70 7.68 -3.69 -10.87
CA THR A 70 6.95 -4.91 -10.48
C THR A 70 7.41 -5.34 -9.08
N LEU A 71 6.54 -5.15 -8.08
CA LEU A 71 6.77 -5.62 -6.70
C LEU A 71 5.78 -6.72 -6.33
N THR A 72 6.19 -7.61 -5.44
CA THR A 72 5.29 -8.55 -4.76
C THR A 72 5.14 -8.11 -3.31
N LEU A 73 3.97 -7.58 -2.96
CA LEU A 73 3.64 -7.14 -1.61
C LEU A 73 3.10 -8.30 -0.77
N ALA A 74 2.35 -9.22 -1.39
CA ALA A 74 1.73 -10.37 -0.74
C ALA A 74 2.67 -11.57 -0.58
N ASP A 75 3.83 -11.39 0.06
CA ASP A 75 4.60 -12.54 0.56
C ASP A 75 3.95 -13.06 1.85
N ASP A 76 3.91 -14.39 2.05
CA ASP A 76 3.39 -15.05 3.25
C ASP A 76 3.93 -14.42 4.55
N ARG A 77 5.17 -13.92 4.50
CA ARG A 77 5.81 -13.21 5.62
C ARG A 77 5.14 -11.87 5.91
N ALA A 78 4.77 -11.06 4.92
CA ALA A 78 4.18 -9.74 5.16
C ALA A 78 2.78 -9.85 5.79
N MET A 79 2.01 -10.87 5.41
CA MET A 79 0.65 -11.07 5.90
C MET A 79 0.57 -11.68 7.31
N SER A 80 1.53 -12.53 7.68
CA SER A 80 1.49 -13.30 8.94
C SER A 80 2.33 -12.73 10.09
N GLN A 81 3.20 -11.75 9.82
CA GLN A 81 4.08 -11.18 10.83
C GLN A 81 3.34 -10.31 11.87
N ARG A 82 3.84 -10.37 13.12
CA ARG A 82 3.34 -9.55 14.25
C ARG A 82 3.48 -8.04 13.99
N ASN A 83 4.44 -7.66 13.16
CA ASN A 83 4.65 -6.31 12.64
C ASN A 83 4.32 -6.29 11.13
N SER A 84 3.09 -6.63 10.78
CA SER A 84 2.65 -6.61 9.38
C SER A 84 2.72 -5.19 8.81
N PRO A 85 3.27 -4.99 7.59
CA PRO A 85 3.25 -3.70 6.91
C PRO A 85 1.83 -3.21 6.62
N PHE A 86 0.85 -4.12 6.59
CA PHE A 86 -0.56 -3.81 6.32
C PHE A 86 -1.33 -3.26 7.53
N ARG A 87 -0.66 -2.94 8.63
CA ARG A 87 -1.32 -2.41 9.83
C ARG A 87 -1.84 -0.99 9.63
N SER A 88 -1.05 -0.11 9.03
CA SER A 88 -1.42 1.28 8.77
C SER A 88 -0.83 1.77 7.46
N ILE A 89 -1.34 2.90 6.96
CA ILE A 89 -0.84 3.52 5.73
C ILE A 89 0.66 3.80 5.83
N GLY A 90 1.12 4.40 6.93
CA GLY A 90 2.54 4.70 7.12
C GLY A 90 3.42 3.45 7.11
N ALA A 91 2.99 2.38 7.79
CA ALA A 91 3.75 1.12 7.81
C ALA A 91 3.83 0.48 6.41
N LEU A 92 2.78 0.59 5.61
CA LEU A 92 2.76 0.09 4.24
C LEU A 92 3.66 0.92 3.33
N VAL A 93 3.62 2.25 3.47
CA VAL A 93 4.50 3.16 2.73
C VAL A 93 5.98 2.91 3.06
N ASP A 94 6.31 2.74 4.34
CA ASP A 94 7.69 2.44 4.75
C ASP A 94 8.16 1.08 4.16
N TYR A 95 7.27 0.09 4.10
CA TYR A 95 7.54 -1.20 3.47
C TYR A 95 7.72 -1.09 1.95
N LEU A 96 6.88 -0.32 1.27
CA LEU A 96 7.01 -0.03 -0.16
C LEU A 96 8.35 0.64 -0.48
N MET A 97 8.76 1.63 0.32
CA MET A 97 10.07 2.28 0.16
C MET A 97 11.21 1.27 0.29
N GLN A 98 11.15 0.39 1.28
CA GLN A 98 12.17 -0.64 1.46
C GLN A 98 12.24 -1.57 0.23
N LEU A 99 11.09 -2.07 -0.25
CA LEU A 99 11.04 -2.94 -1.42
C LEU A 99 11.57 -2.25 -2.69
N ILE A 100 11.22 -0.97 -2.90
CA ILE A 100 11.69 -0.20 -4.05
C ILE A 100 13.21 -0.02 -3.99
N ASP A 101 13.76 0.32 -2.81
CA ASP A 101 15.21 0.47 -2.61
C ASP A 101 15.95 -0.86 -2.86
N GLU A 102 15.38 -1.97 -2.39
CA GLU A 102 15.93 -3.32 -2.64
C GLU A 102 15.91 -3.70 -4.13
N GLU A 103 14.86 -3.36 -4.88
CA GLU A 103 14.77 -3.65 -6.31
C GLU A 103 15.64 -2.71 -7.16
N THR A 104 15.72 -1.41 -6.82
CA THR A 104 16.58 -0.46 -7.55
C THR A 104 18.07 -0.58 -7.18
N GLY A 105 18.40 -1.12 -6.01
CA GLY A 105 19.78 -1.41 -5.60
C GLY A 105 20.38 -2.70 -6.19
N ARG A 106 19.60 -3.47 -6.96
CA ARG A 106 20.04 -4.72 -7.61
C ARG A 106 20.59 -4.54 -9.03
N ASP A 107 20.62 -3.31 -9.54
CA ASP A 107 21.22 -2.95 -10.85
C ASP A 107 22.75 -2.75 -10.80
#